data_AF-A0A955RME9-F1
#
_entry.id   AF-A0A955RME9-F1
#
_cell.length_a   1.000
_cell.length_b   1.000
_cell.length_c   1.000
_cell.angle_alpha   90.00
_cell.angle_beta   90.00
_cell.angle_gamma   90.00
#
_symmetry.space_group_name_H-M   'P 1'
#
loop_
_entity.id
_entity.type
_entity.pdbx_description
1 polymer ?
#
loop_
_entity_poly.entity_id
_entity_poly.type
_entity_poly.pdbx_seq_one_letter_code
_entity_poly.pdbx_strand_id
1 'polypeptide(L)'
;MIDITTIVIVLGVFATSSAIIYFIWKYLIPKLQSLTSSSTEVKTKRIKNIDTSIELLKLEFEYAKESSIQAQQDRLTIMNFYLGLYTAINGGYIGIQQIVPENVIEYLPLTFLVLSFLSYIFILQIIRLRQAWHESAMVMNQIKEYFFKRDESLKDFITWRIDTLPKPEKFKTINYFTSFLIAILGSISLAIGLTLFSVPILLNVLITLLYLVICLGSYRFMLEYNV
;
A
#
# COMPACT_ATOMS: atom_id res chain seq x y z
N MET A 1 -20.34 -7.73 37.80
CA MET A 1 -19.52 -8.97 37.81
C MET A 1 -19.54 -9.48 36.38
N ILE A 2 -18.41 -9.40 35.67
CA ILE A 2 -18.37 -9.72 34.24
C ILE A 2 -18.53 -11.24 34.08
N ASP A 3 -19.47 -11.66 33.24
CA ASP A 3 -19.65 -13.07 32.93
C ASP A 3 -18.46 -13.53 32.06
N ILE A 4 -17.74 -14.52 32.58
CA ILE A 4 -16.47 -14.99 32.03
C ILE A 4 -16.65 -15.46 30.58
N THR A 5 -17.82 -15.98 30.25
CA THR A 5 -18.26 -16.38 28.91
C THR A 5 -18.15 -15.26 27.86
N THR A 6 -18.47 -14.01 28.20
CA THR A 6 -18.45 -12.91 27.22
C THR A 6 -17.02 -12.47 26.89
N ILE A 7 -16.12 -12.45 27.89
CA ILE A 7 -14.70 -12.19 27.69
C ILE A 7 -14.08 -13.30 26.82
N VAL A 8 -14.46 -14.56 27.06
CA VAL A 8 -13.94 -15.71 26.31
C VAL A 8 -14.36 -15.67 24.84
N ILE A 9 -15.59 -15.22 24.51
CA ILE A 9 -16.06 -15.12 23.11
C ILE A 9 -15.31 -14.02 22.35
N VAL A 10 -15.14 -12.83 22.95
CA VAL A 10 -14.44 -11.72 22.28
C VAL A 10 -12.96 -12.03 22.10
N LEU A 11 -12.29 -12.58 23.12
CA LEU A 11 -10.90 -13.04 22.98
C LEU A 11 -10.78 -14.19 21.98
N GLY A 12 -11.78 -15.07 21.91
CA GLY A 12 -11.84 -16.16 20.94
C GLY A 12 -11.93 -15.67 19.49
N VAL A 13 -12.74 -14.65 19.21
CA VAL A 13 -12.86 -14.06 17.85
C VAL A 13 -11.57 -13.33 17.45
N PHE A 14 -10.94 -12.60 18.38
CA PHE A 14 -9.66 -11.94 18.10
C PHE A 14 -8.50 -12.94 17.92
N ALA A 15 -8.44 -13.98 18.75
CA ALA A 15 -7.42 -15.03 18.65
C ALA A 15 -7.57 -15.84 17.36
N THR A 16 -8.79 -16.19 16.96
CA THR A 16 -9.03 -16.94 15.70
C THR A 16 -8.71 -16.09 14.48
N SER A 17 -9.07 -14.80 14.48
CA SER A 17 -8.73 -13.87 13.39
C SER A 17 -7.21 -13.66 13.26
N SER A 18 -6.50 -13.49 14.38
CA SER A 18 -5.04 -13.36 14.40
C SER A 18 -4.33 -14.66 13.99
N ALA A 19 -4.86 -15.82 14.38
CA ALA A 19 -4.31 -17.12 14.01
C ALA A 19 -4.48 -17.41 12.51
N ILE A 20 -5.61 -17.03 11.91
CA ILE A 20 -5.86 -17.17 10.47
C ILE A 20 -4.90 -16.27 9.68
N ILE A 21 -4.72 -15.01 10.10
CA ILE A 21 -3.79 -14.07 9.45
C ILE A 21 -2.34 -14.59 9.56
N TYR A 22 -1.93 -15.05 10.75
CA TYR A 22 -0.61 -15.66 10.95
C TYR A 22 -0.43 -16.92 10.10
N PHE A 23 -1.45 -17.77 9.99
CA PHE A 23 -1.41 -19.00 9.20
C PHE A 23 -1.26 -18.70 7.70
N ILE A 24 -2.04 -17.74 7.18
CA ILE A 24 -1.95 -17.30 5.78
C ILE A 24 -0.56 -16.74 5.50
N TRP A 25 -0.06 -15.85 6.37
CA TRP A 25 1.24 -15.21 6.19
C TRP A 25 2.42 -16.19 6.30
N LYS A 26 2.39 -17.10 7.28
CA LYS A 26 3.48 -18.04 7.54
C LYS A 26 3.51 -19.23 6.58
N TYR A 27 2.35 -19.73 6.14
CA TYR A 27 2.29 -21.00 5.40
C TYR A 27 1.85 -20.84 3.95
N LEU A 28 0.95 -19.88 3.64
CA LEU A 28 0.42 -19.74 2.29
C LEU A 28 1.35 -18.90 1.39
N ILE A 29 1.85 -17.76 1.91
CA ILE A 29 2.69 -16.83 1.15
C ILE A 29 4.03 -17.47 0.72
N PRO A 30 4.81 -18.15 1.60
CA PRO A 30 6.09 -18.73 1.19
C PRO A 30 5.91 -19.87 0.18
N LYS A 31 4.80 -20.61 0.27
CA LYS A 31 4.47 -21.68 -0.67
C LYS A 31 4.13 -21.14 -2.06
N LEU A 32 3.40 -20.02 -2.12
CA LEU A 32 3.14 -19.31 -3.38
C LEU A 32 4.42 -18.70 -3.98
N GLN A 33 5.33 -18.18 -3.15
CA GLN A 33 6.63 -17.68 -3.59
C GLN A 33 7.54 -18.79 -4.12
N SER A 34 7.53 -19.98 -3.49
CA SER A 34 8.31 -21.13 -3.96
C SER A 34 7.83 -21.70 -5.31
N LEU A 35 6.53 -21.55 -5.62
CA LEU A 35 5.94 -21.95 -6.90
C LEU A 35 6.27 -20.97 -8.03
N THR A 36 6.55 -19.70 -7.68
CA THR A 36 6.97 -18.67 -8.65
C THR A 36 8.48 -18.67 -8.88
N SER A 37 9.29 -19.09 -7.89
CA SER A 37 10.76 -19.17 -8.03
C SER A 37 11.27 -20.45 -8.72
N SER A 38 10.41 -21.45 -8.98
CA SER A 38 10.85 -22.70 -9.62
C SER A 38 10.97 -22.62 -11.16
N SER A 39 10.85 -21.42 -11.76
CA SER A 39 10.93 -21.20 -13.21
C SER A 39 12.26 -20.61 -13.68
N THR A 40 13.24 -20.39 -12.80
CA THR A 40 14.51 -19.73 -13.14
C THR A 40 15.73 -20.52 -12.70
N GLU A 41 15.87 -21.75 -13.20
CA GLU A 41 17.17 -22.43 -13.22
C GLU A 41 17.75 -22.38 -14.64
N VAL A 42 18.33 -21.22 -14.99
CA VAL A 42 19.02 -21.02 -16.27
C VAL A 42 20.47 -21.49 -16.13
N LYS A 43 20.76 -22.68 -16.70
CA LYS A 43 22.11 -23.23 -16.86
C LYS A 43 22.99 -22.30 -17.70
N THR A 44 23.98 -21.70 -17.06
CA THR A 44 24.97 -20.85 -17.72
C THR A 44 25.98 -21.70 -18.49
N LYS A 45 25.91 -21.69 -19.84
CA LYS A 45 26.99 -22.20 -20.71
C LYS A 45 27.37 -21.13 -21.73
N ARG A 46 28.57 -20.60 -21.54
CA ARG A 46 29.25 -19.50 -22.23
C ARG A 46 29.47 -19.80 -23.73
N ILE A 47 28.55 -19.38 -24.62
CA ILE A 47 28.76 -19.20 -26.07
C ILE A 47 27.86 -18.04 -26.56
N LYS A 48 28.39 -17.10 -27.37
CA LYS A 48 27.68 -16.11 -28.26
C LYS A 48 27.42 -14.67 -27.75
N ASN A 49 28.49 -13.96 -27.38
CA ASN A 49 28.54 -12.62 -26.73
C ASN A 49 27.66 -11.44 -27.25
N ILE A 50 27.11 -11.45 -28.47
CA ILE A 50 26.26 -10.33 -28.97
C ILE A 50 24.76 -10.65 -28.81
N ASP A 51 24.38 -11.91 -29.01
CA ASP A 51 23.02 -12.42 -28.82
C ASP A 51 22.65 -12.36 -27.33
N THR A 52 23.60 -12.74 -26.46
CA THR A 52 23.45 -12.73 -25.01
C THR A 52 23.21 -11.32 -24.44
N SER A 53 23.79 -10.27 -25.04
CA SER A 53 23.60 -8.90 -24.55
C SER A 53 22.19 -8.38 -24.85
N ILE A 54 21.65 -8.69 -26.03
CA ILE A 54 20.27 -8.33 -26.41
C ILE A 54 19.29 -9.16 -25.60
N GLU A 55 19.57 -10.45 -25.43
CA GLU A 55 18.78 -11.35 -24.59
C GLU A 55 18.75 -10.88 -23.13
N LEU A 56 19.89 -10.47 -22.57
CA LEU A 56 19.98 -9.91 -21.22
C LEU A 56 19.13 -8.63 -21.09
N LEU A 57 19.23 -7.70 -22.04
CA LEU A 57 18.40 -6.48 -22.02
C LEU A 57 16.91 -6.78 -22.14
N LYS A 58 16.54 -7.83 -22.90
CA LYS A 58 15.15 -8.29 -23.00
C LYS A 58 14.67 -8.89 -21.67
N LEU A 59 15.49 -9.69 -21.01
CA LEU A 59 15.18 -10.25 -19.69
C LEU A 59 15.02 -9.16 -18.65
N GLU A 60 15.92 -8.17 -18.64
CA GLU A 60 15.84 -7.01 -17.74
C GLU A 60 14.57 -6.18 -18.01
N PHE A 61 14.21 -6.00 -19.27
CA PHE A 61 12.97 -5.31 -19.65
C PHE A 61 11.73 -6.05 -19.14
N GLU A 62 11.66 -7.37 -19.31
CA GLU A 62 10.55 -8.17 -18.79
C GLU A 62 10.51 -8.17 -17.26
N TYR A 63 11.66 -8.25 -16.58
CA TYR A 63 11.73 -8.14 -15.13
C TYR A 63 11.22 -6.79 -14.61
N ALA A 64 11.65 -5.68 -15.23
CA ALA A 64 11.16 -4.34 -14.89
C ALA A 64 9.65 -4.20 -15.16
N LYS A 65 9.17 -4.76 -16.27
CA LYS A 65 7.74 -4.77 -16.60
C LYS A 65 6.92 -5.52 -15.56
N GLU A 66 7.31 -6.74 -15.20
CA GLU A 66 6.64 -7.54 -14.16
C GLU A 66 6.65 -6.82 -12.81
N SER A 67 7.80 -6.26 -12.40
CA SER A 67 7.93 -5.47 -11.17
C SER A 67 6.98 -4.27 -11.15
N SER A 68 6.83 -3.57 -12.29
CA SER A 68 5.90 -2.45 -12.41
C SER A 68 4.42 -2.89 -12.28
N ILE A 69 4.06 -4.05 -12.83
CA ILE A 69 2.71 -4.62 -12.74
C ILE A 69 2.43 -5.04 -11.30
N GLN A 70 3.39 -5.71 -10.65
CA GLN A 70 3.27 -6.13 -9.27
C GLN A 70 3.10 -4.94 -8.32
N ALA A 71 3.92 -3.89 -8.46
CA ALA A 71 3.79 -2.67 -7.64
C ALA A 71 2.41 -2.01 -7.79
N GLN A 72 1.82 -2.07 -8.99
CA GLN A 72 0.48 -1.56 -9.25
C GLN A 72 -0.61 -2.43 -8.59
N GLN A 73 -0.49 -3.75 -8.67
CA GLN A 73 -1.42 -4.70 -8.04
C GLN A 73 -1.37 -4.61 -6.52
N ASP A 74 -0.17 -4.57 -5.94
CA ASP A 74 0.05 -4.41 -4.50
C ASP A 74 -0.60 -3.13 -3.97
N ARG A 75 -0.57 -2.04 -4.74
CA ARG A 75 -1.24 -0.79 -4.35
C ARG A 75 -2.76 -0.97 -4.21
N LEU A 76 -3.39 -1.66 -5.15
CA LEU A 76 -4.83 -1.95 -5.09
C LEU A 76 -5.16 -2.85 -3.91
N THR A 77 -4.33 -3.86 -3.66
CA THR A 77 -4.47 -4.76 -2.51
C THR A 77 -4.39 -4.01 -1.19
N ILE A 78 -3.40 -3.13 -1.01
CA ILE A 78 -3.20 -2.31 0.18
C ILE A 78 -4.40 -1.38 0.41
N MET A 79 -4.90 -0.72 -0.64
CA MET A 79 -6.10 0.12 -0.56
C MET A 79 -7.32 -0.68 -0.12
N ASN A 80 -7.60 -1.82 -0.77
CA ASN A 80 -8.77 -2.65 -0.45
C ASN A 80 -8.69 -3.21 0.96
N PHE A 81 -7.49 -3.62 1.40
CA PHE A 81 -7.26 -4.09 2.77
C PHE A 81 -7.57 -2.98 3.80
N TYR A 82 -7.08 -1.76 3.57
CA TYR A 82 -7.39 -0.64 4.47
C TYR A 82 -8.88 -0.32 4.50
N LEU A 83 -9.56 -0.32 3.36
CA LEU A 83 -11.01 -0.12 3.30
C LEU A 83 -11.77 -1.21 4.06
N GLY A 84 -11.37 -2.47 3.92
CA GLY A 84 -11.94 -3.60 4.68
C GLY A 84 -11.70 -3.47 6.19
N LEU A 85 -10.50 -3.06 6.60
CA LEU A 85 -10.17 -2.80 8.00
C LEU A 85 -11.03 -1.67 8.58
N TYR A 86 -11.14 -0.56 7.84
CA TYR A 86 -11.94 0.60 8.25
C TYR A 86 -13.42 0.23 8.40
N THR A 87 -14.01 -0.46 7.44
CA THR A 87 -15.42 -0.87 7.50
C THR A 87 -15.67 -1.90 8.60
N ALA A 88 -14.77 -2.86 8.80
CA ALA A 88 -14.90 -3.85 9.86
C ALA A 88 -14.87 -3.21 11.25
N ILE A 89 -13.96 -2.27 11.50
CA ILE A 89 -13.87 -1.56 12.78
C ILE A 89 -15.11 -0.70 13.02
N ASN A 90 -15.56 0.07 12.02
CA ASN A 90 -16.75 0.91 12.14
C ASN A 90 -18.04 0.06 12.29
N GLY A 91 -18.18 -1.03 11.55
CA GLY A 91 -19.30 -1.96 11.69
C GLY A 91 -19.31 -2.67 13.03
N GLY A 92 -18.13 -3.11 13.50
CA GLY A 92 -17.95 -3.71 14.81
C GLY A 92 -18.31 -2.73 15.95
N TYR A 93 -17.92 -1.47 15.82
CA TYR A 93 -18.30 -0.39 16.75
C TYR A 93 -19.82 -0.27 16.89
N ILE A 94 -20.53 -0.13 15.76
CA ILE A 94 -21.99 0.00 15.74
C ILE A 94 -22.65 -1.25 16.35
N GLY A 95 -22.16 -2.45 16.03
CA GLY A 95 -22.69 -3.70 16.58
C GLY A 95 -22.46 -3.84 18.09
N ILE A 96 -21.26 -3.48 18.57
CA ILE A 96 -20.93 -3.53 20.00
C ILE A 96 -21.82 -2.59 20.81
N GLN A 97 -22.10 -1.38 20.30
CA GLN A 97 -22.99 -0.42 20.97
C GLN A 97 -24.40 -0.96 21.24
N GLN A 98 -24.87 -1.92 20.44
CA GLN A 98 -26.22 -2.48 20.59
C GLN A 98 -26.29 -3.63 21.60
N ILE A 99 -25.16 -4.28 21.90
CA ILE A 99 -25.13 -5.57 22.60
C ILE A 99 -24.40 -5.46 23.94
N VAL A 100 -23.40 -4.58 24.05
CA VAL A 100 -22.46 -4.57 25.18
C VAL A 100 -22.74 -3.38 26.09
N PRO A 101 -22.77 -3.57 27.42
CA PRO A 101 -22.97 -2.48 28.37
C PRO A 101 -21.82 -1.46 28.36
N GLU A 102 -22.12 -0.22 28.77
CA GLU A 102 -21.30 0.99 28.58
C GLU A 102 -19.85 0.88 29.08
N ASN A 103 -19.60 0.02 30.06
CA ASN A 103 -18.31 -0.20 30.69
C ASN A 103 -17.26 -0.92 29.82
N VAL A 104 -17.63 -1.57 28.70
CA VAL A 104 -16.66 -2.15 27.73
C VAL A 104 -16.27 -1.13 26.65
N ILE A 105 -16.97 0.01 26.57
CA ILE A 105 -16.73 1.07 25.58
C ILE A 105 -15.40 1.81 25.86
N GLU A 106 -14.82 1.67 27.05
CA GLU A 106 -13.62 2.40 27.48
C GLU A 106 -12.37 2.14 26.60
N TYR A 107 -12.21 0.94 26.03
CA TYR A 107 -11.06 0.60 25.18
C TYR A 107 -11.30 0.83 23.68
N LEU A 108 -12.54 1.11 23.30
CA LEU A 108 -12.97 1.33 21.93
C LEU A 108 -12.34 2.59 21.28
N PRO A 109 -12.10 3.72 21.98
CA PRO A 109 -11.36 4.85 21.44
C PRO A 109 -9.97 4.46 20.90
N LEU A 110 -9.29 3.52 21.56
CA LEU A 110 -7.92 3.13 21.23
C LEU A 110 -7.84 2.45 19.86
N THR A 111 -8.85 1.66 19.48
CA THR A 111 -8.87 0.99 18.17
C THR A 111 -8.96 2.00 17.03
N PHE A 112 -9.72 3.10 17.21
CA PHE A 112 -9.80 4.20 16.25
C PHE A 112 -8.50 5.00 16.15
N LEU A 113 -7.81 5.23 17.27
CA LEU A 113 -6.48 5.86 17.25
C LEU A 113 -5.46 4.98 16.52
N VAL A 114 -5.46 3.66 16.77
CA VAL A 114 -4.61 2.71 16.04
C VAL A 114 -4.97 2.69 14.56
N LEU A 115 -6.25 2.72 14.19
CA LEU A 115 -6.70 2.79 12.79
C LEU A 115 -6.21 4.06 12.09
N SER A 116 -6.21 5.21 12.79
CA SER A 116 -5.63 6.45 12.29
C SER A 116 -4.11 6.39 12.18
N PHE A 117 -3.41 5.76 13.12
CA PHE A 117 -1.98 5.57 12.97
C PHE A 117 -1.65 4.66 11.77
N LEU A 118 -2.42 3.58 11.59
CA LEU A 118 -2.30 2.68 10.46
C LEU A 118 -2.51 3.43 9.15
N SER A 119 -3.54 4.28 9.00
CA SER A 119 -3.74 5.01 7.74
C SER A 119 -2.51 5.81 7.29
N TYR A 120 -1.76 6.37 8.24
CA TYR A 120 -0.50 7.03 7.91
C TYR A 120 0.54 6.06 7.34
N ILE A 121 0.70 4.88 7.95
CA ILE A 121 1.58 3.81 7.44
C ILE A 121 1.14 3.36 6.04
N PHE A 122 -0.16 3.17 5.81
CA PHE A 122 -0.72 2.78 4.52
C PHE A 122 -0.41 3.81 3.43
N ILE A 123 -0.46 5.11 3.75
CA ILE A 123 -0.04 6.18 2.83
C ILE A 123 1.44 6.05 2.48
N LEU A 124 2.31 5.83 3.47
CA LEU A 124 3.75 5.65 3.23
C LEU A 124 4.04 4.43 2.32
N GLN A 125 3.31 3.33 2.50
CA GLN A 125 3.45 2.16 1.64
C GLN A 125 3.04 2.46 0.19
N ILE A 126 1.93 3.17 -0.01
CA ILE A 126 1.46 3.55 -1.35
C ILE A 126 2.47 4.47 -2.06
N ILE A 127 3.09 5.40 -1.32
CA ILE A 127 4.14 6.27 -1.85
C ILE A 127 5.33 5.43 -2.31
N ARG A 128 5.81 4.50 -1.48
CA ARG A 128 6.94 3.61 -1.83
C ARG A 128 6.64 2.74 -3.05
N LEU A 129 5.41 2.22 -3.16
CA LEU A 129 4.99 1.46 -4.34
C LEU A 129 4.95 2.32 -5.60
N ARG A 130 4.61 3.61 -5.49
CA ARG A 130 4.68 4.55 -6.61
C ARG A 130 6.12 4.81 -7.03
N GLN A 131 7.04 4.94 -6.09
CA GLN A 131 8.47 5.08 -6.37
C GLN A 131 9.01 3.84 -7.09
N ALA A 132 8.75 2.64 -6.56
CA ALA A 132 9.15 1.37 -7.18
C ALA A 132 8.60 1.22 -8.61
N TRP A 133 7.32 1.56 -8.82
CA TRP A 133 6.74 1.58 -10.17
C TRP A 133 7.47 2.53 -11.12
N HIS A 134 7.82 3.73 -10.63
CA HIS A 134 8.50 4.75 -11.44
C HIS A 134 9.93 4.32 -11.80
N GLU A 135 10.65 3.73 -10.86
CA GLU A 135 11.99 3.16 -11.09
C GLU A 135 11.95 2.07 -12.17
N SER A 136 11.02 1.13 -12.08
CA SER A 136 10.83 0.11 -13.12
C SER A 136 10.49 0.72 -14.49
N ALA A 137 9.64 1.74 -14.52
CA ALA A 137 9.30 2.45 -15.76
C ALA A 137 10.50 3.19 -16.37
N MET A 138 11.37 3.74 -15.53
CA MET A 138 12.60 4.38 -15.95
C MET A 138 13.59 3.37 -16.56
N VAL A 139 13.79 2.21 -15.93
CA VAL A 139 14.64 1.13 -16.47
C VAL A 139 14.14 0.67 -17.84
N MET A 140 12.82 0.42 -17.97
CA MET A 140 12.22 0.05 -19.25
C MET A 140 12.48 1.10 -20.34
N ASN A 141 12.38 2.39 -20.01
CA ASN A 141 12.63 3.46 -20.96
C ASN A 141 14.12 3.64 -21.28
N GLN A 142 15.03 3.46 -20.32
CA GLN A 142 16.49 3.45 -20.57
C GLN A 142 16.90 2.36 -21.57
N ILE A 143 16.30 1.18 -21.48
CA ILE A 143 16.52 0.09 -22.44
C ILE A 143 16.00 0.49 -23.84
N LYS A 144 14.81 1.12 -23.94
CA LYS A 144 14.29 1.62 -25.23
C LYS A 144 15.21 2.69 -25.84
N GLU A 145 15.69 3.64 -25.05
CA GLU A 145 16.62 4.68 -25.50
C GLU A 145 17.92 4.10 -26.06
N TYR A 146 18.40 3.00 -25.47
CA TYR A 146 19.53 2.27 -26.03
C TYR A 146 19.26 1.73 -27.44
N PHE A 147 18.05 1.23 -27.71
CA PHE A 147 17.66 0.77 -29.05
C PHE A 147 17.41 1.93 -30.03
N PHE A 148 16.85 3.06 -29.58
CA PHE A 148 16.68 4.25 -30.44
C PHE A 148 17.99 4.85 -30.94
N LYS A 149 19.08 4.69 -30.17
CA LYS A 149 20.43 5.11 -30.60
C LYS A 149 21.00 4.21 -31.71
N ARG A 150 20.48 2.99 -31.87
CA ARG A 150 20.90 2.03 -32.90
C ARG A 150 20.04 2.10 -34.15
N ASP A 151 18.75 2.29 -33.96
CA ASP A 151 17.78 2.43 -35.05
C ASP A 151 16.83 3.59 -34.73
N GLU A 152 17.07 4.70 -35.41
CA GLU A 152 16.32 5.92 -35.20
C GLU A 152 14.87 5.83 -35.73
N SER A 153 14.61 4.91 -36.67
CA SER A 153 13.26 4.71 -37.23
C SER A 153 12.25 4.22 -36.17
N LEU A 154 12.73 3.59 -35.10
CA LEU A 154 11.91 3.11 -33.99
C LEU A 154 11.29 4.25 -33.15
N LYS A 155 11.86 5.46 -33.22
CA LYS A 155 11.39 6.61 -32.43
C LYS A 155 9.96 7.01 -32.77
N ASP A 156 9.53 6.80 -34.01
CA ASP A 156 8.19 7.18 -34.48
C ASP A 156 7.10 6.19 -34.03
N PHE A 157 7.48 4.96 -33.68
CA PHE A 157 6.54 3.91 -33.29
C PHE A 157 6.32 3.79 -31.78
N ILE A 158 7.20 4.38 -30.96
CA ILE A 158 7.17 4.21 -29.50
C ILE A 158 6.96 5.57 -28.81
N THR A 159 5.78 5.74 -28.22
CA THR A 159 5.35 6.99 -27.59
C THR A 159 6.02 7.28 -26.25
N TRP A 160 6.30 6.25 -25.45
CA TRP A 160 6.76 6.42 -24.06
C TRP A 160 8.28 6.45 -23.99
N ARG A 161 8.81 7.61 -23.63
CA ARG A 161 10.23 7.93 -23.52
C ARG A 161 10.58 8.41 -22.11
N ILE A 162 11.87 8.57 -21.82
CA ILE A 162 12.32 9.04 -20.49
C ILE A 162 11.80 10.46 -20.22
N ASP A 163 11.88 11.34 -21.21
CA ASP A 163 11.43 12.73 -21.16
C ASP A 163 9.90 12.87 -21.09
N THR A 164 9.15 11.91 -21.65
CA THR A 164 7.68 11.91 -21.59
C THR A 164 7.13 11.15 -20.38
N LEU A 165 7.98 10.52 -19.57
CA LEU A 165 7.53 9.76 -18.41
C LEU A 165 6.95 10.74 -17.36
N PRO A 166 5.70 10.53 -16.89
CA PRO A 166 5.09 11.43 -15.94
C PRO A 166 5.85 11.36 -14.62
N LYS A 167 6.29 12.54 -14.15
CA LYS A 167 6.92 12.68 -12.84
C LYS A 167 6.07 12.00 -11.74
N PRO A 168 6.71 11.37 -10.74
CA PRO A 168 5.99 10.63 -9.71
C PRO A 168 5.08 11.54 -8.86
N GLU A 169 5.43 12.82 -8.74
CA GLU A 169 4.72 13.89 -8.02
C GLU A 169 3.43 14.41 -8.69
N LYS A 170 3.04 13.89 -9.87
CA LYS A 170 1.91 14.44 -10.63
C LYS A 170 0.59 14.37 -9.83
N PHE A 171 0.07 15.55 -9.47
CA PHE A 171 -1.24 15.72 -8.85
C PHE A 171 -2.38 15.27 -9.78
N LYS A 172 -3.53 14.92 -9.19
CA LYS A 172 -4.74 14.44 -9.90
C LYS A 172 -4.55 13.09 -10.62
N THR A 173 -3.59 12.30 -10.16
CA THR A 173 -3.49 10.89 -10.54
C THR A 173 -4.36 10.03 -9.64
N ILE A 174 -4.70 8.82 -10.09
CA ILE A 174 -5.43 7.83 -9.28
C ILE A 174 -4.72 7.60 -7.94
N ASN A 175 -3.38 7.62 -7.94
CA ASN A 175 -2.56 7.39 -6.73
C ASN A 175 -2.75 8.48 -5.68
N TYR A 176 -2.86 9.73 -6.14
CA TYR A 176 -3.16 10.86 -5.27
C TYR A 176 -4.54 10.68 -4.62
N PHE A 177 -5.56 10.33 -5.43
CA PHE A 177 -6.91 10.11 -4.90
C PHE A 177 -7.01 8.94 -3.92
N THR A 178 -6.29 7.84 -4.18
CA THR A 178 -6.22 6.72 -3.23
C THR A 178 -5.60 7.13 -1.90
N SER A 179 -4.48 7.86 -1.94
CA SER A 179 -3.79 8.31 -0.72
C SER A 179 -4.62 9.36 0.04
N PHE A 180 -5.28 10.25 -0.69
CA PHE A 180 -6.21 11.25 -0.16
C PHE A 180 -7.40 10.59 0.54
N LEU A 181 -7.99 9.55 -0.08
CA LEU A 181 -9.08 8.79 0.53
C LEU A 181 -8.65 8.16 1.86
N ILE A 182 -7.49 7.50 1.90
CA ILE A 182 -6.95 6.90 3.13
C ILE A 182 -6.67 7.97 4.19
N ALA A 183 -6.15 9.14 3.80
CA ALA A 183 -5.91 10.25 4.71
C ALA A 183 -7.21 10.78 5.33
N ILE A 184 -8.28 10.92 4.54
CA ILE A 184 -9.60 11.32 5.04
C ILE A 184 -10.13 10.29 6.03
N LEU A 185 -10.15 9.01 5.66
CA LEU A 185 -10.66 7.95 6.54
C LEU A 185 -9.84 7.82 7.83
N GLY A 186 -8.53 8.02 7.74
CA GLY A 186 -7.64 8.13 8.90
C GLY A 186 -7.95 9.30 9.82
N SER A 187 -8.27 10.46 9.23
CA SER A 187 -8.65 11.67 9.96
C SER A 187 -10.01 11.52 10.63
N ILE A 188 -10.98 10.90 9.95
CA ILE A 188 -12.29 10.58 10.54
C ILE A 188 -12.12 9.59 11.70
N SER A 189 -11.28 8.57 11.53
CA SER A 189 -10.96 7.62 12.61
C SER A 189 -10.36 8.34 13.82
N LEU A 190 -9.43 9.28 13.58
CA LEU A 190 -8.85 10.08 14.65
C LEU A 190 -9.91 10.91 15.37
N ALA A 191 -10.77 11.59 14.62
CA ALA A 191 -11.83 12.42 15.18
C ALA A 191 -12.76 11.59 16.07
N ILE A 192 -13.19 10.41 15.60
CA ILE A 192 -14.01 9.46 16.37
C ILE A 192 -13.28 9.06 17.66
N GLY A 193 -12.03 8.59 17.56
CA GLY A 193 -11.25 8.19 18.73
C GLY A 193 -11.11 9.31 19.77
N LEU A 194 -10.82 10.54 19.33
CA LEU A 194 -10.71 11.71 20.22
C LEU A 194 -12.06 12.11 20.84
N THR A 195 -13.17 12.01 20.10
CA THR A 195 -14.50 12.25 20.68
C THR A 195 -14.83 11.24 21.77
N LEU A 196 -14.48 9.97 21.57
CA LEU A 196 -14.72 8.93 22.57
C LEU A 196 -13.81 9.09 23.80
N PHE A 197 -12.62 9.68 23.65
CA PHE A 197 -11.78 10.13 24.77
C PHE A 197 -12.27 11.41 25.46
N SER A 198 -13.45 11.93 25.09
CA SER A 198 -14.01 13.17 25.65
C SER A 198 -13.12 14.40 25.44
N VAL A 199 -12.33 14.43 24.37
CA VAL A 199 -11.54 15.62 24.00
C VAL A 199 -12.48 16.74 23.55
N PRO A 200 -12.27 18.00 24.00
CA PRO A 200 -13.10 19.13 23.59
C PRO A 200 -13.19 19.28 22.07
N ILE A 201 -14.38 19.59 21.55
CA ILE A 201 -14.67 19.59 20.11
C ILE A 201 -13.72 20.48 19.30
N LEU A 202 -13.41 21.68 19.79
CA LEU A 202 -12.52 22.62 19.10
C LEU A 202 -11.11 22.05 18.97
N LEU A 203 -10.58 21.46 20.05
CA LEU A 203 -9.26 20.85 20.06
C LEU A 203 -9.21 19.62 19.15
N ASN A 204 -10.26 18.79 19.16
CA ASN A 204 -10.38 17.63 18.30
C ASN A 204 -10.34 18.02 16.80
N VAL A 205 -11.13 19.03 16.41
CA VAL A 205 -11.13 19.54 15.02
C VAL A 205 -9.75 20.03 14.61
N LEU A 206 -9.05 20.77 15.48
CA LEU A 206 -7.70 21.26 15.19
C LEU A 206 -6.69 20.10 15.03
N ILE A 207 -6.70 19.11 15.92
CA ILE A 207 -5.81 17.94 15.85
C ILE A 207 -6.10 17.14 14.57
N THR A 208 -7.37 16.94 14.23
CA THR A 208 -7.79 16.20 13.04
C THR A 208 -7.37 16.90 11.75
N LEU A 209 -7.54 18.23 11.66
CA LEU A 209 -7.10 19.02 10.51
C LEU A 209 -5.57 19.00 10.39
N LEU A 210 -4.85 19.13 11.51
CA LEU A 210 -3.39 19.04 11.54
C LEU A 210 -2.92 17.67 11.04
N TYR A 211 -3.54 16.59 11.51
CA TYR A 211 -3.24 15.23 11.06
C TYR A 211 -3.48 15.08 9.55
N LEU A 212 -4.60 15.56 9.03
CA LEU A 212 -4.89 15.54 7.58
C LEU A 212 -3.82 16.29 6.79
N VAL A 213 -3.41 17.48 7.25
CA VAL A 213 -2.34 18.28 6.63
C VAL A 213 -1.01 17.52 6.66
N ILE A 214 -0.67 16.84 7.75
CA ILE A 214 0.54 16.01 7.86
C ILE A 214 0.50 14.86 6.85
N CYS A 215 -0.63 14.14 6.74
CA CYS A 215 -0.78 13.03 5.79
C CYS A 215 -0.64 13.49 4.33
N LEU A 216 -1.22 14.64 3.97
CA LEU A 216 -1.12 15.18 2.62
C LEU A 216 0.24 15.82 2.34
N GLY A 217 0.82 16.45 3.36
CA GLY A 217 2.17 17.02 3.31
C GLY A 217 3.24 15.96 3.14
N SER A 218 3.15 14.83 3.87
CA SER A 218 4.09 13.72 3.74
C SER A 218 4.04 13.07 2.36
N TYR A 219 2.84 12.96 1.77
CA TYR A 219 2.67 12.50 0.39
C TYR A 219 3.44 13.37 -0.62
N ARG A 220 3.31 14.69 -0.49
CA ARG A 220 4.01 15.63 -1.36
C ARG A 220 5.52 15.57 -1.14
N PHE A 221 5.96 15.70 0.11
CA PHE A 221 7.37 15.76 0.47
C PHE A 221 8.14 14.52 0.02
N MET A 222 7.61 13.32 0.24
CA MET A 222 8.31 12.09 -0.13
C MET A 222 8.36 11.83 -1.64
N LEU A 223 7.44 12.39 -2.43
CA LEU A 223 7.50 12.28 -3.88
C LEU A 223 8.48 13.29 -4.50
N GLU A 224 8.69 14.45 -3.86
CA GLU A 224 9.63 15.48 -4.32
C GLU A 224 11.10 15.14 -4.00
N TYR A 225 11.40 14.47 -2.88
CA TYR A 225 12.78 14.27 -2.39
C TYR A 225 13.50 12.98 -2.85
N ASN A 226 12.80 12.05 -3.50
CA ASN A 226 13.35 10.73 -3.88
C ASN A 226 13.49 10.53 -5.40
N VAL A 227 13.55 11.62 -6.18
CA VAL A 227 13.88 11.64 -7.62
C VAL A 227 15.17 12.42 -7.82
#